data_AF-A0A2H0YDJ2-F1
#
_entry.id   AF-A0A2H0YDJ2-F1
#
_cell.length_a   1.000
_cell.length_b   1.000
_cell.length_c   1.000
_cell.angle_alpha   90.00
_cell.angle_beta   90.00
_cell.angle_gamma   90.00
#
_symmetry.space_group_name_H-M   'P 1'
#
loop_
_entity.id
_entity.type
_entity.pdbx_description
1 polymer ?
#
loop_
_entity_poly.entity_id
_entity_poly.type
_entity_poly.pdbx_seq_one_letter_code
_entity_poly.pdbx_strand_id
1 'polypeptide(L)'
;MRKSIKEIILSLVFVLAGFFSWYFLYLFFYNGFVNLRSLLLAAIFLILFGATYSIFLFLVKPKKFIFLGFVLVSIFPIFIFGNNLYLLIGIALFFILLFFGFLLLKRERDLFSLKLRPMWIFRRGLGYFFLGLSLMLALIFYVSPLSEFKMEIPRFWFDGIFDKLQPLISSQLPGFDQEMTADEFLTAQYLFLSKVQPKGQKIPESADFFEFLRNPAFAESLKIAQNSNQKYLENLIVRNKKVLEENKKEFSEILGVGIEGEEKMKDILYYWVNNKVLTISKPYQEYISLGFVLAVFLALQALNLPYKWFVGFFGWFLFKLLVLAGVVKIQKEMVEKETATL
;
A
#
# COMPACT_ATOMS: atom_id res chain seq x y z
N MET A 1 11.72 -23.59 -42.00
CA MET A 1 11.97 -22.40 -41.15
C MET A 1 13.31 -22.58 -40.44
N ARG A 2 14.30 -21.71 -40.67
CA ARG A 2 15.63 -21.80 -40.02
C ARG A 2 15.44 -21.80 -38.50
N LYS A 3 16.16 -22.67 -37.75
CA LYS A 3 15.99 -22.86 -36.29
C LYS A 3 15.94 -21.53 -35.50
N SER A 4 16.66 -20.52 -35.97
CA SER A 4 16.71 -19.17 -35.41
C SER A 4 15.39 -18.40 -35.42
N ILE A 5 14.52 -18.58 -36.43
CA ILE A 5 13.31 -17.75 -36.58
C ILE A 5 12.31 -18.02 -35.44
N LYS A 6 12.15 -19.30 -35.05
CA LYS A 6 11.23 -19.68 -33.97
C LYS A 6 11.66 -19.11 -32.63
N GLU A 7 12.96 -19.10 -32.37
CA GLU A 7 13.55 -18.57 -31.15
C GLU A 7 13.39 -17.05 -31.08
N ILE A 8 13.54 -16.35 -32.22
CA ILE A 8 13.28 -14.90 -32.32
C ILE A 8 11.80 -14.61 -32.01
N ILE A 9 10.87 -15.36 -32.60
CA ILE A 9 9.43 -15.16 -32.36
C ILE A 9 9.09 -15.38 -30.88
N LEU A 10 9.58 -16.46 -30.27
CA LEU A 10 9.34 -16.73 -28.85
C LEU A 10 9.95 -15.66 -27.94
N SER A 11 11.14 -15.15 -28.28
CA SER A 11 11.77 -14.04 -27.57
C SER A 11 10.92 -12.78 -27.66
N LEU A 12 10.42 -12.46 -28.86
CA LEU A 12 9.55 -11.31 -29.08
C LEU A 12 8.25 -11.41 -28.29
N VAL A 13 7.60 -12.58 -28.30
CA VAL A 13 6.36 -12.82 -27.53
C VAL A 13 6.61 -12.66 -26.02
N PHE A 14 7.73 -13.17 -25.50
CA PHE A 14 8.12 -13.00 -24.11
C PHE A 14 8.34 -11.53 -23.75
N VAL A 15 9.05 -10.78 -24.60
CA VAL A 15 9.30 -9.35 -24.41
C VAL A 15 8.01 -8.54 -24.44
N LEU A 16 7.12 -8.80 -25.40
CA LEU A 16 5.82 -8.13 -25.49
C LEU A 16 4.93 -8.43 -24.29
N ALA A 17 4.86 -9.70 -23.85
CA ALA A 17 4.11 -10.06 -22.66
C ALA A 17 4.64 -9.35 -21.39
N GLY A 18 5.96 -9.25 -21.26
CA GLY A 18 6.61 -8.47 -20.20
C GLY A 18 6.25 -6.98 -20.27
N PHE A 19 6.38 -6.37 -21.46
CA PHE A 19 6.01 -4.97 -21.67
C PHE A 19 4.57 -4.66 -21.27
N PHE A 20 3.59 -5.44 -21.79
CA PHE A 20 2.19 -5.22 -21.47
C PHE A 20 1.89 -5.46 -19.98
N SER A 21 2.55 -6.43 -19.35
CA SER A 21 2.40 -6.64 -17.90
C SER A 21 2.79 -5.41 -17.10
N TRP A 22 3.95 -4.82 -17.41
CA TRP A 22 4.40 -3.60 -16.75
C TRP A 22 3.48 -2.40 -17.05
N TYR A 23 3.00 -2.29 -18.28
CA TYR A 23 2.07 -1.22 -18.67
C TYR A 23 0.73 -1.29 -17.91
N PHE A 24 0.11 -2.48 -17.81
CA PHE A 24 -1.14 -2.62 -17.07
C PHE A 24 -0.96 -2.49 -15.56
N LEU A 25 0.19 -2.89 -15.02
CA LEU A 25 0.54 -2.62 -13.63
C LEU A 25 0.67 -1.12 -13.37
N TYR A 26 1.27 -0.36 -14.28
CA TYR A 26 1.32 1.09 -14.18
C TYR A 26 -0.07 1.70 -14.17
N LEU A 27 -0.94 1.29 -15.10
CA LEU A 27 -2.34 1.74 -15.12
C LEU A 27 -3.06 1.41 -13.81
N PHE A 28 -2.76 0.28 -13.18
CA PHE A 28 -3.32 -0.08 -11.88
C PHE A 28 -2.79 0.79 -10.74
N PHE A 29 -1.48 1.01 -10.65
CA PHE A 29 -0.89 1.78 -9.55
C PHE A 29 -1.14 3.30 -9.67
N TYR A 30 -1.20 3.87 -10.88
CA TYR A 30 -1.29 5.33 -11.07
C TYR A 30 -2.70 5.85 -11.34
N ASN A 31 -3.62 5.04 -11.88
CA ASN A 31 -5.02 5.47 -12.05
C ASN A 31 -5.91 5.16 -10.84
N GLY A 32 -5.30 4.68 -9.74
CA GLY A 32 -5.98 4.33 -8.50
C GLY A 32 -6.72 2.99 -8.54
N PHE A 33 -6.90 2.40 -7.36
CA PHE A 33 -7.57 1.11 -7.12
C PHE A 33 -9.04 1.04 -7.57
N VAL A 34 -9.61 2.13 -8.07
CA VAL A 34 -11.04 2.25 -8.37
C VAL A 34 -11.42 1.43 -9.61
N ASN A 35 -10.49 1.16 -10.52
CA ASN A 35 -10.79 0.47 -11.76
C ASN A 35 -10.48 -1.03 -11.67
N LEU A 36 -11.45 -1.84 -11.23
CA LEU A 36 -11.36 -3.31 -11.23
C LEU A 36 -10.87 -3.89 -12.58
N ARG A 37 -11.16 -3.20 -13.70
CA ARG A 37 -10.70 -3.63 -15.03
C ARG A 37 -9.18 -3.57 -15.17
N SER A 38 -8.50 -2.55 -14.64
CA SER A 38 -7.04 -2.46 -14.74
C SER A 38 -6.36 -3.54 -13.90
N LEU A 39 -6.91 -3.85 -12.72
CA LEU A 39 -6.44 -4.96 -11.88
C LEU A 39 -6.57 -6.31 -12.61
N LEU A 40 -7.73 -6.59 -13.20
CA LEU A 40 -7.96 -7.84 -13.93
C LEU A 40 -7.02 -7.97 -15.14
N LEU A 41 -6.84 -6.89 -15.90
CA LEU A 41 -5.91 -6.88 -17.03
C LEU A 41 -4.46 -7.08 -16.57
N ALA A 42 -4.02 -6.40 -15.51
CA ALA A 42 -2.70 -6.60 -14.94
C ALA A 42 -2.49 -8.06 -14.51
N ALA A 43 -3.47 -8.67 -13.85
CA ALA A 43 -3.42 -10.08 -13.45
C ALA A 43 -3.34 -11.03 -14.66
N ILE A 44 -4.15 -10.82 -15.70
CA ILE A 44 -4.13 -11.62 -16.93
C ILE A 44 -2.77 -11.53 -17.63
N PHE A 45 -2.26 -10.33 -17.83
CA PHE A 45 -0.98 -10.13 -18.52
C PHE A 45 0.19 -10.66 -17.70
N LEU A 46 0.18 -10.51 -16.38
CA LEU A 46 1.16 -11.12 -15.51
C LEU A 46 1.16 -12.65 -15.68
N ILE A 47 -0.01 -13.31 -15.68
CA ILE A 47 -0.11 -14.76 -15.87
C ILE A 47 0.48 -15.15 -17.23
N LEU A 48 0.13 -14.41 -18.28
CA LEU A 48 0.66 -14.61 -19.63
C LEU A 48 2.18 -14.42 -19.67
N PHE A 49 2.72 -13.44 -18.94
CA PHE A 49 4.16 -13.18 -18.85
C PHE A 49 4.90 -14.31 -18.13
N GLY A 50 4.37 -14.83 -17.02
CA GLY A 50 4.93 -16.03 -16.38
C GLY A 50 4.85 -17.27 -17.28
N ALA A 51 3.77 -17.43 -18.03
CA ALA A 51 3.55 -18.58 -18.91
C ALA A 51 4.51 -18.54 -20.11
N THR A 52 4.67 -17.37 -20.72
CA THR A 52 5.63 -17.14 -21.80
C THR A 52 7.07 -17.24 -21.31
N TYR A 53 7.41 -16.77 -20.11
CA TYR A 53 8.71 -17.00 -19.47
C TYR A 53 9.04 -18.49 -19.38
N SER A 54 8.07 -19.29 -18.91
CA SER A 54 8.23 -20.75 -18.74
C SER A 54 8.52 -21.45 -20.08
N ILE A 55 7.79 -21.08 -21.13
CA ILE A 55 7.98 -21.61 -22.49
C ILE A 55 9.30 -21.11 -23.09
N PHE A 56 9.62 -19.84 -22.87
CA PHE A 56 10.83 -19.19 -23.35
C PHE A 56 12.08 -19.91 -22.81
N LEU A 57 12.14 -20.14 -21.49
CA LEU A 57 13.21 -20.91 -20.86
C LEU A 57 13.31 -22.34 -21.42
N PHE A 58 12.17 -22.96 -21.74
CA PHE A 58 12.13 -24.33 -22.22
C PHE A 58 12.62 -24.47 -23.66
N LEU A 59 12.12 -23.62 -24.57
CA LEU A 59 12.28 -23.77 -26.01
C LEU A 59 13.48 -23.01 -26.60
N VAL A 60 13.87 -21.87 -26.03
CA VAL A 60 14.96 -21.06 -26.57
C VAL A 60 16.30 -21.64 -26.10
N LYS A 61 17.18 -21.99 -27.05
CA LYS A 61 18.49 -22.59 -26.74
C LYS A 61 19.66 -21.58 -26.74
N PRO A 62 19.75 -20.63 -27.68
CA PRO A 62 20.90 -19.73 -27.73
C PRO A 62 20.90 -18.77 -26.57
N LYS A 63 22.01 -18.75 -25.82
CA LYS A 63 22.19 -17.87 -24.65
C LYS A 63 21.97 -16.39 -24.96
N LYS A 64 22.31 -15.95 -26.19
CA LYS A 64 22.17 -14.55 -26.63
C LYS A 64 20.71 -14.08 -26.59
N PHE A 65 19.77 -14.90 -27.08
CA PHE A 65 18.34 -14.54 -27.09
C PHE A 65 17.74 -14.55 -25.68
N ILE A 66 18.17 -15.50 -24.85
CA ILE A 66 17.75 -15.58 -23.43
C ILE A 66 18.18 -14.32 -22.68
N PHE A 67 19.46 -13.98 -22.77
CA PHE A 67 20.03 -12.81 -22.11
C PHE A 67 19.38 -11.52 -22.61
N LEU A 68 19.25 -11.35 -23.93
CA LEU A 68 18.60 -10.18 -24.52
C LEU A 68 17.15 -10.03 -24.05
N GLY A 69 16.39 -11.13 -24.02
CA GLY A 69 15.02 -11.14 -23.52
C GLY A 69 14.93 -10.69 -22.07
N PHE A 70 15.81 -11.19 -21.20
CA PHE A 70 15.84 -10.78 -19.78
C PHE A 70 16.20 -9.31 -19.61
N VAL A 71 17.19 -8.81 -20.35
CA VAL A 71 17.58 -7.40 -20.31
C VAL A 71 16.41 -6.51 -20.73
N LEU A 72 15.80 -6.77 -21.88
CA LEU A 72 14.69 -5.96 -22.40
C LEU A 72 13.51 -5.91 -21.43
N VAL A 73 13.08 -7.07 -20.93
CA VAL A 73 11.95 -7.18 -20.01
C VAL A 73 12.23 -6.51 -18.66
N SER A 74 13.48 -6.58 -18.18
CA SER A 74 13.85 -5.99 -16.90
C SER A 74 14.02 -4.47 -16.99
N ILE A 75 14.34 -3.91 -18.15
CA ILE A 75 14.51 -2.46 -18.33
C ILE A 75 13.16 -1.73 -18.47
N PHE A 76 12.11 -2.37 -18.98
CA PHE A 76 10.81 -1.72 -19.21
C PHE A 76 10.24 -0.94 -18.02
N PRO A 77 10.33 -1.41 -16.76
CA PRO A 77 9.88 -0.64 -15.61
C PRO A 77 10.47 0.77 -15.51
N ILE A 78 11.71 1.02 -15.96
CA ILE A 78 12.32 2.38 -15.95
C ILE A 78 11.52 3.33 -16.85
N PHE A 79 11.15 2.85 -18.04
CA PHE A 79 10.43 3.68 -19.01
C PHE A 79 8.97 3.94 -18.60
N ILE A 80 8.40 3.06 -17.79
CA ILE A 80 6.98 3.11 -17.43
C ILE A 80 6.77 3.80 -16.07
N PHE A 81 7.57 3.47 -15.07
CA PHE A 81 7.44 3.98 -13.70
C PHE A 81 8.38 5.16 -13.39
N GLY A 82 9.28 5.50 -14.31
CA GLY A 82 10.27 6.57 -14.16
C GLY A 82 11.62 6.09 -13.63
N ASN A 83 12.55 7.03 -13.53
CA ASN A 83 13.92 6.76 -13.10
C ASN A 83 14.09 7.02 -11.60
N ASN A 84 14.04 5.95 -10.80
CA ASN A 84 14.27 6.01 -9.36
C ASN A 84 15.33 4.97 -8.97
N LEU A 85 16.25 5.32 -8.05
CA LEU A 85 17.32 4.42 -7.59
C LEU A 85 16.78 3.08 -7.06
N TYR A 86 15.67 3.08 -6.32
CA TYR A 86 15.04 1.86 -5.80
C TYR A 86 14.54 0.96 -6.93
N LEU A 87 14.01 1.54 -8.01
CA LEU A 87 13.61 0.79 -9.21
C LEU A 87 14.83 0.19 -9.91
N LEU A 88 15.94 0.92 -10.03
CA LEU A 88 17.18 0.38 -10.62
C LEU A 88 17.70 -0.84 -9.84
N ILE A 89 17.65 -0.78 -8.50
CA ILE A 89 18.00 -1.92 -7.63
C ILE A 89 17.05 -3.09 -7.88
N GLY A 90 15.73 -2.82 -7.93
CA GLY A 90 14.72 -3.83 -8.21
C GLY A 90 14.92 -4.51 -9.56
N ILE A 91 15.30 -3.76 -10.59
CA ILE A 91 15.58 -4.25 -11.94
C ILE A 91 16.80 -5.15 -11.96
N ALA A 92 17.89 -4.73 -11.31
CA ALA A 92 19.10 -5.53 -11.21
C ALA A 92 18.80 -6.86 -10.51
N LEU A 93 18.08 -6.83 -9.38
CA LEU A 93 17.68 -8.03 -8.64
C LEU A 93 16.74 -8.92 -9.47
N PHE A 94 15.75 -8.34 -10.15
CA PHE A 94 14.84 -9.07 -11.01
C PHE A 94 15.59 -9.79 -12.13
N PHE A 95 16.49 -9.08 -12.82
CA PHE A 95 17.35 -9.65 -13.86
C PHE A 95 18.20 -10.82 -13.34
N ILE A 96 18.86 -10.63 -12.20
CA ILE A 96 19.69 -11.67 -11.55
C ILE A 96 18.84 -12.91 -11.24
N LEU A 97 17.62 -12.72 -10.72
CA LEU A 97 16.72 -13.81 -10.38
C LEU A 97 16.15 -14.52 -11.61
N LEU A 98 15.86 -13.81 -12.70
CA LEU A 98 15.52 -14.43 -13.99
C LEU A 98 16.66 -15.31 -14.50
N PHE A 99 17.89 -14.83 -14.37
CA PHE A 99 19.09 -15.56 -14.78
C PHE A 99 19.34 -16.81 -13.92
N PHE A 100 19.17 -16.72 -12.59
CA PHE A 100 19.23 -17.90 -11.71
C PHE A 100 18.13 -18.93 -12.04
N GLY A 101 16.91 -18.47 -12.35
CA GLY A 101 15.83 -19.34 -12.83
C GLY A 101 16.22 -20.11 -14.08
N PHE A 102 16.90 -19.45 -15.03
CA PHE A 102 17.47 -20.11 -16.21
C PHE A 102 18.56 -21.13 -15.87
N LEU A 103 19.53 -20.76 -15.02
CA LEU A 103 20.63 -21.64 -14.63
C LEU A 103 20.12 -22.91 -13.94
N LEU A 104 19.16 -22.78 -13.03
CA LEU A 104 18.54 -23.91 -12.34
C LEU A 104 17.85 -24.83 -13.35
N LEU A 105 17.05 -24.28 -14.26
CA LEU A 105 16.33 -25.07 -15.26
C LEU A 105 17.28 -25.81 -16.21
N LYS A 106 18.39 -25.15 -16.59
CA LYS A 106 19.41 -25.76 -17.42
C LYS A 106 20.05 -26.96 -16.70
N ARG A 107 20.44 -26.79 -15.45
CA ARG A 107 21.01 -27.88 -14.63
C ARG A 107 20.08 -29.09 -14.55
N GLU A 108 18.78 -28.85 -14.39
CA GLU A 108 17.80 -29.94 -14.33
C GLU A 108 17.59 -30.63 -15.67
N ARG A 109 17.58 -29.86 -16.77
CA ARG A 109 17.47 -30.43 -18.12
C ARG A 109 18.62 -31.39 -18.42
N ASP A 110 19.83 -31.01 -18.01
CA ASP A 110 21.05 -31.79 -18.26
C ASP A 110 21.09 -33.06 -17.38
N LEU A 111 20.57 -33.00 -16.14
CA LEU A 111 20.51 -34.15 -15.22
C LEU A 111 19.39 -35.15 -15.56
N PHE A 112 18.17 -34.66 -15.85
CA PHE A 112 16.96 -35.48 -16.02
C PHE A 112 16.68 -35.77 -17.50
N SER A 113 17.58 -36.49 -18.16
CA SER A 113 17.44 -36.85 -19.58
C SER A 113 16.29 -37.83 -19.90
N LEU A 114 15.59 -38.41 -18.90
CA LEU A 114 14.79 -39.63 -19.13
C LEU A 114 13.26 -39.50 -19.04
N LYS A 115 12.67 -38.47 -18.40
CA LYS A 115 11.20 -38.28 -18.39
C LYS A 115 10.81 -36.80 -18.33
N LEU A 116 10.68 -36.16 -19.49
CA LEU A 116 10.13 -34.81 -19.61
C LEU A 116 8.67 -34.80 -19.12
N ARG A 117 8.43 -34.33 -17.90
CA ARG A 117 7.10 -33.92 -17.42
C ARG A 117 7.02 -32.39 -17.52
N PRO A 118 6.43 -31.82 -18.59
CA PRO A 118 6.44 -30.38 -18.83
C PRO A 118 5.95 -29.57 -17.63
N MET A 119 4.90 -30.06 -16.96
CA MET A 119 4.33 -29.42 -15.77
C MET A 119 5.33 -29.28 -14.62
N TRP A 120 6.24 -30.23 -14.45
CA TRP A 120 7.24 -30.21 -13.39
C TRP A 120 8.37 -29.23 -13.71
N ILE A 121 8.80 -29.22 -14.97
CA ILE A 121 9.82 -28.31 -15.52
C ILE A 121 9.36 -26.85 -15.36
N PHE A 122 8.09 -26.56 -15.68
CA PHE A 122 7.54 -25.22 -15.54
C PHE A 122 7.55 -24.74 -14.08
N ARG A 123 7.25 -25.60 -13.11
CA ARG A 123 7.18 -25.18 -11.69
C ARG A 123 8.54 -24.82 -11.08
N ARG A 124 9.64 -25.43 -11.52
CA ARG A 124 10.95 -25.25 -10.86
C ARG A 124 11.66 -23.95 -11.23
N GLY A 125 11.68 -23.56 -12.51
CA GLY A 125 12.25 -22.28 -12.93
C GLY A 125 11.45 -21.06 -12.43
N LEU A 126 10.14 -21.23 -12.24
CA LEU A 126 9.23 -20.17 -11.84
C LEU A 126 9.46 -19.63 -10.43
N GLY A 127 10.10 -20.40 -9.53
CA GLY A 127 10.35 -19.96 -8.16
C GLY A 127 11.12 -18.63 -8.09
N TYR A 128 12.22 -18.53 -8.83
CA TYR A 128 13.04 -17.31 -8.87
C TYR A 128 12.38 -16.18 -9.65
N PHE A 129 11.66 -16.49 -10.73
CA PHE A 129 10.84 -15.51 -11.44
C PHE A 129 9.86 -14.82 -10.48
N PHE A 130 9.14 -15.58 -9.67
CA PHE A 130 8.17 -15.04 -8.72
C PHE A 130 8.81 -14.27 -7.58
N LEU A 131 9.94 -14.76 -7.06
CA LEU A 131 10.70 -14.04 -6.06
C LEU A 131 11.12 -12.66 -6.58
N GLY A 132 11.67 -12.61 -7.79
CA GLY A 132 12.10 -11.36 -8.40
C GLY A 132 10.93 -10.44 -8.73
N LEU A 133 9.84 -10.99 -9.27
CA LEU A 133 8.64 -10.22 -9.56
C LEU A 133 8.03 -9.62 -8.29
N SER A 134 7.97 -10.40 -7.20
CA SER A 134 7.44 -9.93 -5.91
C SER A 134 8.29 -8.80 -5.32
N LEU A 135 9.62 -8.94 -5.35
CA LEU A 135 10.55 -7.90 -4.92
C LEU A 135 10.39 -6.63 -5.77
N MET A 136 10.35 -6.79 -7.10
CA MET A 136 10.20 -5.66 -8.02
C MET A 136 8.87 -4.93 -7.80
N LEU A 137 7.77 -5.66 -7.65
CA LEU A 137 6.45 -5.08 -7.37
C LEU A 137 6.39 -4.37 -6.02
N ALA A 138 7.04 -4.90 -4.99
CA ALA A 138 7.13 -4.24 -3.69
C ALA A 138 7.90 -2.92 -3.76
N LEU A 139 8.99 -2.87 -4.56
CA LEU A 139 9.74 -1.64 -4.81
C LEU A 139 9.00 -0.65 -5.71
N ILE A 140 8.27 -1.13 -6.71
CA ILE A 140 7.36 -0.28 -7.51
C ILE A 140 6.29 0.33 -6.59
N PHE A 141 5.71 -0.49 -5.72
CA PHE A 141 4.72 -0.01 -4.75
C PHE A 141 5.32 1.10 -3.87
N TYR A 142 6.53 0.90 -3.35
CA TYR A 142 7.24 1.90 -2.54
C TYR A 142 7.40 3.26 -3.23
N VAL A 143 7.70 3.26 -4.54
CA VAL A 143 7.92 4.49 -5.31
C VAL A 143 6.60 5.05 -5.88
N SER A 144 5.52 4.26 -5.88
CA SER A 144 4.23 4.69 -6.41
C SER A 144 3.55 5.71 -5.47
N PRO A 145 2.68 6.60 -5.99
CA PRO A 145 1.91 7.53 -5.15
C PRO A 145 1.05 6.83 -4.09
N LEU A 146 0.79 5.54 -4.25
CA LEU A 146 0.04 4.74 -3.29
C LEU A 146 0.83 4.43 -2.00
N SER A 147 2.15 4.64 -1.99
CA SER A 147 2.95 4.56 -0.77
C SER A 147 2.85 5.80 0.11
N GLU A 148 2.34 6.91 -0.41
CA GLU A 148 2.03 8.13 0.35
C GLU A 148 0.78 7.94 1.22
N PHE A 149 0.73 6.85 1.96
CA PHE A 149 -0.26 6.64 3.01
C PHE A 149 -0.09 7.77 4.03
N LYS A 150 -0.99 8.75 3.95
CA LYS A 150 -1.19 9.68 5.05
C LYS A 150 -1.67 8.85 6.22
N MET A 151 -0.90 8.86 7.31
CA MET A 151 -1.30 8.24 8.56
C MET A 151 -2.42 9.07 9.18
N GLU A 152 -3.61 8.89 8.63
CA GLU A 152 -4.85 9.43 9.13
C GLU A 152 -5.65 8.26 9.70
N ILE A 153 -6.07 8.38 10.95
CA ILE A 153 -6.98 7.44 11.58
C ILE A 153 -8.27 7.47 10.75
N PRO A 154 -8.73 6.35 10.17
CA PRO A 154 -9.94 6.39 9.39
C PRO A 154 -11.12 6.82 10.26
N ARG A 155 -11.97 7.70 9.73
CA ARG A 155 -13.01 8.36 10.53
C ARG A 155 -13.94 7.39 11.27
N PHE A 156 -14.31 6.29 10.62
CA PHE A 156 -15.15 5.27 11.22
C PHE A 156 -14.51 4.58 12.46
N TRP A 157 -13.18 4.45 12.49
CA TRP A 157 -12.49 3.90 13.67
C TRP A 157 -12.49 4.93 14.78
N PHE A 158 -12.19 6.19 14.46
CA PHE A 158 -12.22 7.27 15.44
C PHE A 158 -13.60 7.38 16.08
N ASP A 159 -14.66 7.55 15.28
CA ASP A 159 -16.03 7.69 15.77
C ASP A 159 -16.42 6.47 16.62
N GLY A 160 -16.14 5.25 16.15
CA GLY A 160 -16.49 4.02 16.89
C GLY A 160 -15.72 3.81 18.21
N ILE A 161 -14.50 4.36 18.33
CA ILE A 161 -13.76 4.39 19.60
C ILE A 161 -14.27 5.53 20.48
N PHE A 162 -14.45 6.71 19.91
CA PHE A 162 -14.81 7.92 20.62
C PHE A 162 -16.21 7.81 21.23
N ASP A 163 -17.19 7.27 20.49
CA ASP A 163 -18.54 6.97 20.99
C ASP A 163 -18.52 6.06 22.23
N LYS A 164 -17.59 5.09 22.27
CA LYS A 164 -17.42 4.18 23.42
C LYS A 164 -16.70 4.84 24.58
N LEU A 165 -15.84 5.82 24.32
CA LEU A 165 -15.15 6.60 25.34
C LEU A 165 -16.02 7.73 25.89
N GLN A 166 -17.07 8.14 25.18
CA GLN A 166 -17.94 9.24 25.57
C GLN A 166 -18.44 9.13 27.02
N PRO A 167 -18.94 7.99 27.52
CA PRO A 167 -19.36 7.88 28.93
C PRO A 167 -18.21 8.11 29.92
N LEU A 168 -17.01 7.65 29.58
CA LEU A 168 -15.81 7.85 30.41
C LEU A 168 -15.40 9.33 30.39
N ILE A 169 -15.40 9.96 29.22
CA ILE A 169 -15.11 11.39 29.08
C ILE A 169 -16.14 12.21 29.84
N SER A 170 -17.44 11.97 29.66
CA SER A 170 -18.52 12.65 30.37
C SER A 170 -18.50 12.39 31.89
N SER A 171 -17.94 11.26 32.36
CA SER A 171 -17.76 11.02 33.80
C SER A 171 -16.67 11.91 34.42
N GLN A 172 -15.62 12.22 33.66
CA GLN A 172 -14.53 13.10 34.10
C GLN A 172 -14.84 14.57 33.81
N LEU A 173 -15.61 14.84 32.76
CA LEU A 173 -16.03 16.15 32.26
C LEU A 173 -17.56 16.20 32.15
N PRO A 174 -18.29 16.27 33.28
CA PRO A 174 -19.75 16.29 33.23
C PRO A 174 -20.26 17.47 32.39
N GLY A 175 -21.17 17.20 31.46
CA GLY A 175 -21.67 18.21 30.50
C GLY A 175 -20.85 18.30 29.21
N PHE A 176 -19.76 17.55 29.05
CA PHE A 176 -19.14 17.39 27.74
C PHE A 176 -20.03 16.53 26.83
N ASP A 177 -20.38 17.08 25.67
CA ASP A 177 -21.03 16.37 24.57
C ASP A 177 -20.15 16.48 23.32
N GLN A 178 -19.85 15.34 22.69
CA GLN A 178 -19.04 15.29 21.48
C GLN A 178 -19.66 16.02 20.28
N GLU A 179 -20.98 16.20 20.28
CA GLU A 179 -21.72 16.90 19.24
C GLU A 179 -21.80 18.42 19.48
N MET A 180 -21.35 18.92 20.64
CA MET A 180 -21.36 20.35 20.94
C MET A 180 -20.40 21.11 20.01
N THR A 181 -20.73 22.36 19.69
CA THR A 181 -19.87 23.20 18.86
C THR A 181 -18.70 23.76 19.66
N ALA A 182 -17.64 24.18 18.96
CA ALA A 182 -16.50 24.83 19.59
C ALA A 182 -16.92 26.11 20.34
N ASP A 183 -17.86 26.88 19.80
CA ASP A 183 -18.39 28.09 20.43
C ASP A 183 -19.14 27.81 21.72
N GLU A 184 -19.95 26.74 21.76
CA GLU A 184 -20.62 26.30 22.98
C GLU A 184 -19.60 25.90 24.05
N PHE A 185 -18.55 25.18 23.66
CA PHE A 185 -17.49 24.72 24.55
C PHE A 185 -16.66 25.89 25.11
N LEU A 186 -16.21 26.80 24.24
CA LEU A 186 -15.44 27.98 24.63
C LEU A 186 -16.28 28.96 25.46
N THR A 187 -17.58 29.07 25.19
CA THR A 187 -18.50 29.88 26.00
C THR A 187 -18.67 29.28 27.40
N ALA A 188 -18.80 27.95 27.51
CA ALA A 188 -18.83 27.27 28.80
C ALA A 188 -17.53 27.51 29.59
N GLN A 189 -16.38 27.46 28.92
CA GLN A 189 -15.08 27.77 29.51
C GLN A 189 -15.01 29.22 30.02
N TYR A 190 -15.46 30.17 29.21
CA TYR A 190 -15.52 31.57 29.62
C TYR A 190 -16.43 31.77 30.85
N LEU A 191 -17.62 31.16 30.86
CA LEU A 191 -18.56 31.24 31.99
C LEU A 191 -17.94 30.67 33.27
N PHE A 192 -17.22 29.56 33.17
CA PHE A 192 -16.49 28.99 34.30
C PHE A 192 -15.43 29.96 34.84
N LEU A 193 -14.55 30.45 33.97
CA LEU A 193 -13.48 31.37 34.33
C LEU A 193 -14.06 32.64 34.98
N SER A 194 -15.17 33.15 34.46
CA SER A 194 -15.86 34.33 35.02
C SER A 194 -16.42 34.12 36.44
N LYS A 195 -16.78 32.87 36.80
CA LYS A 195 -17.32 32.51 38.12
C LYS A 195 -16.22 32.16 39.13
N VAL A 196 -15.14 31.52 38.67
CA VAL A 196 -14.10 30.95 39.55
C VAL A 196 -12.91 31.88 39.72
N GLN A 197 -12.63 32.77 38.76
CA GLN A 197 -11.53 33.74 38.84
C GLN A 197 -11.96 35.13 38.35
N PRO A 198 -12.21 36.09 39.25
CA PRO A 198 -12.53 37.46 38.84
C PRO A 198 -11.27 38.16 38.30
N LYS A 199 -11.26 38.35 36.97
CA LYS A 199 -10.38 39.19 36.13
C LYS A 199 -8.94 38.72 35.88
N GLY A 200 -8.68 38.33 34.62
CA GLY A 200 -7.41 38.60 33.92
C GLY A 200 -6.37 37.49 33.84
N GLN A 201 -6.66 36.26 34.28
CA GLN A 201 -5.73 35.14 34.12
C GLN A 201 -5.89 34.45 32.76
N LYS A 202 -4.75 34.13 32.13
CA LYS A 202 -4.64 33.41 30.85
C LYS A 202 -5.04 31.95 31.02
N ILE A 203 -5.34 31.28 29.91
CA ILE A 203 -5.61 29.83 29.91
C ILE A 203 -4.40 29.10 30.52
N PRO A 204 -4.62 28.13 31.42
CA PRO A 204 -3.53 27.33 31.98
C PRO A 204 -2.71 26.66 30.89
N GLU A 205 -1.38 26.59 31.07
CA GLU A 205 -0.51 25.87 30.14
C GLU A 205 -0.95 24.40 29.99
N SER A 206 -0.55 23.74 28.90
CA SER A 206 -1.06 22.41 28.51
C SER A 206 -1.03 21.31 29.60
N ALA A 207 -0.14 21.41 30.58
CA ALA A 207 -0.08 20.50 31.73
C ALA A 207 -1.24 20.70 32.72
N ASP A 208 -1.64 21.95 32.94
CA ASP A 208 -2.71 22.33 33.88
C ASP A 208 -4.10 22.30 33.21
N PHE A 209 -4.15 22.25 31.87
CA PHE A 209 -5.40 22.22 31.12
C PHE A 209 -6.30 21.01 31.45
N PHE A 210 -5.72 19.81 31.57
CA PHE A 210 -6.52 18.62 31.91
C PHE A 210 -7.01 18.62 33.36
N GLU A 211 -6.25 19.23 34.27
CA GLU A 211 -6.67 19.42 35.66
C GLU A 211 -7.81 20.45 35.75
N PHE A 212 -7.69 21.54 34.99
CA PHE A 212 -8.74 22.53 34.80
C PHE A 212 -10.04 21.90 34.29
N LEU A 213 -9.97 21.04 33.27
CA LEU A 213 -11.14 20.39 32.69
C LEU A 213 -11.87 19.50 33.72
N ARG A 214 -11.15 18.85 34.63
CA ARG A 214 -11.74 17.99 35.68
C ARG A 214 -12.41 18.76 36.82
N ASN A 215 -12.38 20.10 36.81
CA ASN A 215 -12.98 20.90 37.86
C ASN A 215 -14.52 20.78 37.85
N PRO A 216 -15.17 20.41 38.97
CA PRO A 216 -16.62 20.23 39.01
C PRO A 216 -17.41 21.51 38.69
N ALA A 217 -16.87 22.70 38.94
CA ALA A 217 -17.54 23.95 38.57
C ALA A 217 -17.45 24.24 37.06
N PHE A 218 -16.48 23.67 36.34
CA PHE A 218 -16.41 23.74 34.87
C PHE A 218 -17.47 22.83 34.24
N ALA A 219 -17.69 21.68 34.86
CA ALA A 219 -18.78 20.79 34.48
C ALA A 219 -20.17 21.46 34.62
N GLU A 220 -20.35 22.29 35.65
CA GLU A 220 -21.58 23.07 35.82
C GLU A 220 -21.74 24.13 34.73
N SER A 221 -20.66 24.81 34.31
CA SER A 221 -20.73 25.79 33.23
C SER A 221 -21.05 25.17 31.87
N LEU A 222 -20.57 23.95 31.61
CA LEU A 222 -20.93 23.17 30.42
C LEU A 222 -22.43 22.87 30.37
N LYS A 223 -23.00 22.40 31.49
CA LYS A 223 -24.45 22.17 31.59
C LYS A 223 -25.26 23.45 31.42
N ILE A 224 -24.78 24.57 31.94
CA ILE A 224 -25.42 25.87 31.75
C ILE A 224 -25.38 26.27 30.29
N ALA A 225 -24.23 26.11 29.62
CA ALA A 225 -24.11 26.43 28.21
C ALA A 225 -25.06 25.58 27.35
N GLN A 226 -25.08 24.26 27.54
CA GLN A 226 -25.96 23.35 26.78
C GLN A 226 -27.45 23.61 26.99
N ASN A 227 -27.86 23.90 28.24
CA ASN A 227 -29.28 24.11 28.56
C ASN A 227 -29.73 25.57 28.40
N SER A 228 -28.81 26.49 28.09
CA SER A 228 -29.16 27.88 27.85
C SER A 228 -29.91 28.01 26.53
N ASN A 229 -30.91 28.90 26.49
CA ASN A 229 -31.56 29.27 25.24
C ASN A 229 -30.49 29.73 24.24
N GLN A 230 -30.52 29.23 22.99
CA GLN A 230 -29.61 29.65 21.92
C GLN A 230 -29.48 31.17 21.83
N LYS A 231 -30.60 31.89 22.00
CA LYS A 231 -30.63 33.36 21.99
C LYS A 231 -29.83 34.00 23.14
N TYR A 232 -29.70 33.34 24.29
CA TYR A 232 -28.86 33.79 25.39
C TYR A 232 -27.37 33.55 25.10
N LEU A 233 -27.03 32.39 24.54
CA LEU A 233 -25.66 32.10 24.09
C LEU A 233 -25.21 33.06 23.00
N GLU A 234 -26.04 33.29 21.98
CA GLU A 234 -25.76 34.29 20.93
C GLU A 234 -25.51 35.67 21.53
N ASN A 235 -26.31 36.11 22.49
CA ASN A 235 -26.09 37.39 23.17
C ASN A 235 -24.77 37.45 23.95
N LEU A 236 -24.38 36.35 24.61
CA LEU A 236 -23.09 36.25 25.30
C LEU A 236 -21.91 36.24 24.32
N ILE A 237 -22.06 35.53 23.21
CA ILE A 237 -21.06 35.46 22.14
C ILE A 237 -20.86 36.84 21.52
N VAL A 238 -21.95 37.53 21.17
CA VAL A 238 -21.91 38.88 20.61
C VAL A 238 -21.30 39.88 21.59
N ARG A 239 -21.69 39.80 22.88
CA ARG A 239 -21.18 40.70 23.92
C ARG A 239 -19.68 40.50 24.19
N ASN A 240 -19.20 39.26 24.13
CA ASN A 240 -17.83 38.89 24.48
C ASN A 240 -16.98 38.50 23.27
N LYS A 241 -17.38 38.90 22.05
CA LYS A 241 -16.76 38.47 20.79
C LYS A 241 -15.23 38.56 20.82
N LYS A 242 -14.67 39.68 21.29
CA LYS A 242 -13.22 39.86 21.37
C LYS A 242 -12.51 38.80 22.21
N VAL A 243 -13.06 38.47 23.38
CA VAL A 243 -12.49 37.47 24.29
C VAL A 243 -12.63 36.06 23.70
N LEU A 244 -13.75 35.78 23.04
CA LEU A 244 -13.96 34.49 22.36
C LEU A 244 -13.01 34.32 21.17
N GLU A 245 -12.77 35.35 20.37
CA GLU A 245 -11.79 35.31 19.28
C GLU A 245 -10.36 35.08 19.81
N GLU A 246 -10.00 35.72 20.92
CA GLU A 246 -8.71 35.48 21.60
C GLU A 246 -8.59 34.03 22.11
N ASN A 247 -9.63 33.51 22.75
CA ASN A 247 -9.67 32.11 23.21
C ASN A 247 -9.68 31.11 22.05
N LYS A 248 -10.40 31.39 20.96
CA LYS A 248 -10.39 30.57 19.74
C LYS A 248 -8.98 30.47 19.17
N LYS A 249 -8.28 31.61 19.12
CA LYS A 249 -6.91 31.66 18.62
C LYS A 249 -5.96 30.85 19.52
N GLU A 250 -6.04 31.03 20.83
CA GLU A 250 -5.20 30.28 21.78
C GLU A 250 -5.51 28.77 21.73
N PHE A 251 -6.78 28.40 21.66
CA PHE A 251 -7.20 27.00 21.56
C PHE A 251 -6.77 26.37 20.22
N SER A 252 -6.87 27.13 19.13
CA SER A 252 -6.35 26.75 17.80
C SER A 252 -4.83 26.56 17.82
N GLU A 253 -4.08 27.44 18.50
CA GLU A 253 -2.64 27.31 18.68
C GLU A 253 -2.25 26.08 19.50
N ILE A 254 -2.96 25.78 20.59
CA ILE A 254 -2.74 24.60 21.44
C ILE A 254 -3.01 23.31 20.67
N LEU A 255 -4.11 23.27 19.91
CA LEU A 255 -4.50 22.07 19.16
C LEU A 255 -3.76 21.95 17.83
N GLY A 256 -3.22 23.04 17.30
CA GLY A 256 -2.64 23.11 15.96
C GLY A 256 -3.67 22.86 14.86
N VAL A 257 -4.94 23.24 15.10
CA VAL A 257 -6.07 23.09 14.17
C VAL A 257 -6.81 24.41 14.13
N GLY A 258 -7.14 24.93 12.93
CA GLY A 258 -7.98 26.12 12.80
C GLY A 258 -9.39 25.87 13.32
N ILE A 259 -9.94 26.81 14.09
CA ILE A 259 -11.27 26.69 14.72
C ILE A 259 -12.07 27.93 14.36
N GLU A 260 -13.15 27.74 13.62
CA GLU A 260 -14.06 28.81 13.18
C GLU A 260 -15.17 29.05 14.22
N GLY A 261 -15.59 28.01 14.96
CA GLY A 261 -16.56 28.08 16.06
C GLY A 261 -17.74 27.14 15.91
N GLU A 262 -18.13 26.84 14.66
CA GLU A 262 -19.29 26.01 14.32
C GLU A 262 -18.96 24.52 14.26
N GLU A 263 -17.67 24.16 14.21
CA GLU A 263 -17.24 22.78 14.14
C GLU A 263 -17.56 22.03 15.43
N LYS A 264 -17.91 20.74 15.28
CA LYS A 264 -18.19 19.89 16.43
C LYS A 264 -16.90 19.55 17.17
N MET A 265 -16.98 19.44 18.50
CA MET A 265 -15.83 19.08 19.32
C MET A 265 -15.23 17.72 18.92
N LYS A 266 -16.03 16.75 18.49
CA LYS A 266 -15.52 15.47 17.95
C LYS A 266 -14.65 15.65 16.70
N ASP A 267 -14.97 16.61 15.84
CA ASP A 267 -14.22 16.87 14.61
C ASP A 267 -12.89 17.54 14.95
N ILE A 268 -12.92 18.53 15.84
CA ILE A 268 -11.72 19.19 16.36
C ILE A 268 -10.78 18.18 17.01
N LEU A 269 -11.32 17.28 17.84
CA LEU A 269 -10.53 16.22 18.49
C LEU A 269 -9.98 15.21 17.47
N TYR A 270 -10.76 14.84 16.45
CA TYR A 270 -10.27 14.01 15.35
C TYR A 270 -9.06 14.63 14.66
N TYR A 271 -9.13 15.92 14.30
CA TYR A 271 -8.00 16.62 13.67
C TYR A 271 -6.80 16.74 14.61
N TRP A 272 -7.04 17.04 15.88
CA TRP A 272 -5.97 17.12 16.88
C TRP A 272 -5.25 15.77 17.08
N VAL A 273 -5.99 14.68 17.24
CA VAL A 273 -5.41 13.34 17.39
C VAL A 273 -4.61 12.98 16.14
N ASN A 274 -5.14 13.23 14.94
CA ASN A 274 -4.40 12.99 13.70
C ASN A 274 -3.12 13.83 13.61
N ASN A 275 -3.16 15.11 13.98
CA ASN A 275 -1.97 15.97 14.00
C ASN A 275 -0.91 15.48 15.01
N LYS A 276 -1.33 14.96 16.17
CA LYS A 276 -0.41 14.35 17.15
C LYS A 276 0.16 13.03 16.65
N VAL A 277 -0.66 12.17 16.06
CA VAL A 277 -0.20 10.92 15.43
C VAL A 277 0.80 11.21 14.32
N LEU A 278 0.51 12.19 13.45
CA LEU A 278 1.45 12.63 12.41
C LEU A 278 2.76 13.14 13.01
N THR A 279 2.69 13.96 14.07
CA THR A 279 3.88 14.52 14.71
C THR A 279 4.74 13.43 15.37
N ILE A 280 4.11 12.49 16.10
CA ILE A 280 4.80 11.38 16.76
C ILE A 280 5.33 10.37 15.74
N SER A 281 4.63 10.18 14.61
CA SER A 281 5.03 9.23 13.57
C SER A 281 6.10 9.76 12.62
N LYS A 282 6.33 11.08 12.53
CA LYS A 282 7.36 11.69 11.66
C LYS A 282 8.73 10.98 11.70
N PRO A 283 9.33 10.69 12.88
CA PRO A 283 10.61 9.96 12.95
C PRO A 283 10.51 8.51 12.44
N TYR A 284 9.31 7.94 12.41
CA TYR A 284 9.05 6.56 12.03
C TYR A 284 8.56 6.41 10.59
N GLN A 285 8.25 7.50 9.88
CA GLN A 285 7.68 7.45 8.52
C GLN A 285 8.56 6.64 7.55
N GLU A 286 9.88 6.78 7.63
CA GLU A 286 10.80 5.99 6.80
C GLU A 286 10.71 4.48 7.11
N TYR A 287 10.65 4.11 8.39
CA TYR A 287 10.56 2.71 8.83
C TYR A 287 9.21 2.08 8.54
N ILE A 288 8.13 2.85 8.65
CA ILE A 288 6.77 2.41 8.33
C ILE A 288 6.70 2.02 6.85
N SER A 289 7.27 2.85 5.97
CA SER A 289 7.29 2.56 4.54
C SER A 289 8.09 1.29 4.23
N LEU A 290 9.24 1.07 4.88
CA LEU A 290 10.00 -0.19 4.75
C LEU A 290 9.22 -1.41 5.27
N GLY A 291 8.57 -1.27 6.43
CA GLY A 291 7.71 -2.32 6.99
C GLY A 291 6.54 -2.66 6.06
N PHE A 292 5.96 -1.65 5.42
CA PHE A 292 4.89 -1.82 4.45
C PHE A 292 5.38 -2.52 3.18
N VAL A 293 6.54 -2.15 2.65
CA VAL A 293 7.16 -2.84 1.50
C VAL A 293 7.41 -4.31 1.80
N LEU A 294 7.92 -4.61 3.00
CA LEU A 294 8.12 -5.98 3.44
C LEU A 294 6.79 -6.73 3.55
N ALA A 295 5.74 -6.09 4.09
CA ALA A 295 4.41 -6.67 4.17
C ALA A 295 3.81 -6.96 2.78
N VAL A 296 3.94 -6.02 1.83
CA VAL A 296 3.52 -6.20 0.43
C VAL A 296 4.29 -7.34 -0.22
N PHE A 297 5.61 -7.39 -0.03
CA PHE A 297 6.44 -8.50 -0.54
C PHE A 297 5.98 -9.86 0.02
N LEU A 298 5.74 -9.96 1.32
CA LEU A 298 5.27 -11.19 1.96
C LEU A 298 3.85 -11.57 1.48
N ALA A 299 2.96 -10.60 1.30
CA ALA A 299 1.63 -10.82 0.75
C ALA A 299 1.70 -11.37 -0.68
N LEU A 300 2.54 -10.77 -1.54
CA LEU A 300 2.79 -11.28 -2.88
C LEU A 300 3.42 -12.69 -2.84
N GLN A 301 4.30 -12.97 -1.87
CA GLN A 301 4.84 -14.31 -1.68
C GLN A 301 3.80 -15.35 -1.29
N ALA A 302 2.85 -15.00 -0.43
CA ALA A 302 1.73 -15.90 -0.11
C ALA A 302 0.90 -16.21 -1.37
N LEU A 303 0.65 -15.20 -2.21
CA LEU A 303 -0.07 -15.35 -3.48
C LEU A 303 0.72 -16.12 -4.55
N ASN A 304 2.03 -16.30 -4.40
CA ASN A 304 2.83 -17.02 -5.39
C ASN A 304 2.43 -18.49 -5.53
N LEU A 305 1.86 -19.13 -4.51
CA LEU A 305 1.43 -20.52 -4.61
C LEU A 305 0.28 -20.72 -5.62
N PRO A 306 -0.90 -20.08 -5.46
CA PRO A 306 -1.97 -20.20 -6.45
C PRO A 306 -1.53 -19.65 -7.81
N TYR A 307 -0.74 -18.57 -7.81
CA TYR A 307 -0.25 -17.98 -9.05
C TYR A 307 0.66 -18.93 -9.85
N LYS A 308 1.59 -19.63 -9.20
CA LYS A 308 2.43 -20.68 -9.83
C LYS A 308 1.57 -21.77 -10.48
N TRP A 309 0.44 -22.10 -9.88
CA TRP A 309 -0.48 -23.10 -10.43
C TRP A 309 -1.12 -22.61 -11.73
N PHE A 310 -1.64 -21.39 -11.75
CA PHE A 310 -2.20 -20.76 -12.96
C PHE A 310 -1.14 -20.64 -14.06
N VAL A 311 0.05 -20.12 -13.75
CA VAL A 311 1.11 -19.99 -14.74
C VAL A 311 1.57 -21.33 -15.29
N GLY A 312 1.70 -22.35 -14.43
CA GLY A 312 2.03 -23.70 -14.89
C GLY A 312 0.97 -24.28 -15.83
N PHE A 313 -0.31 -24.07 -15.49
CA PHE A 313 -1.44 -24.51 -16.31
C PHE A 313 -1.47 -23.79 -17.66
N PHE A 314 -1.40 -22.46 -17.68
CA PHE A 314 -1.40 -21.67 -18.91
C PHE A 314 -0.13 -21.91 -19.75
N GLY A 315 1.04 -22.07 -19.13
CA GLY A 315 2.28 -22.43 -19.83
C GLY A 315 2.18 -23.80 -20.50
N TRP A 316 1.59 -24.79 -19.83
CA TRP A 316 1.31 -26.10 -20.44
C TRP A 316 0.30 -25.99 -21.59
N PHE A 317 -0.77 -25.23 -21.41
CA PHE A 317 -1.78 -25.02 -22.44
C PHE A 317 -1.20 -24.34 -23.69
N LEU A 318 -0.45 -23.24 -23.51
CA LEU A 318 0.25 -22.55 -24.60
C LEU A 318 1.27 -23.46 -25.29
N PHE A 319 2.01 -24.28 -24.53
CA PHE A 319 2.90 -25.28 -25.12
C PHE A 319 2.14 -26.29 -26.00
N LYS A 320 0.98 -26.77 -25.56
CA LYS A 320 0.13 -27.66 -26.36
C LYS A 320 -0.36 -26.98 -27.64
N LEU A 321 -0.76 -25.72 -27.58
CA LEU A 321 -1.12 -24.94 -28.76
C LEU A 321 0.06 -24.82 -29.74
N LEU A 322 1.27 -24.59 -29.26
CA LEU A 322 2.47 -24.53 -30.12
C LEU A 322 2.80 -25.88 -30.79
N VAL A 323 2.52 -26.99 -30.12
CA VAL A 323 2.66 -28.34 -30.71
C VAL A 323 1.58 -28.56 -31.77
N LEU A 324 0.31 -28.23 -31.48
CA LEU A 324 -0.80 -28.34 -32.43
C LEU A 324 -0.60 -27.48 -33.67
N ALA A 325 -0.06 -26.27 -33.52
CA ALA A 325 0.29 -25.37 -34.61
C ALA A 325 1.54 -25.82 -35.41
N GLY A 326 2.19 -26.94 -35.04
CA GLY A 326 3.39 -27.44 -35.71
C GLY A 326 4.65 -26.60 -35.48
N VAL A 327 4.60 -25.61 -34.58
CA VAL A 327 5.75 -24.78 -34.21
C VAL A 327 6.79 -25.63 -33.47
N VAL A 328 6.35 -26.55 -32.62
CA VAL A 328 7.21 -27.47 -31.86
C VAL A 328 6.98 -28.91 -32.31
N LYS A 329 8.06 -29.64 -32.64
CA LYS A 329 8.03 -31.09 -32.90
C LYS A 329 8.67 -31.82 -31.72
N ILE A 330 7.96 -32.81 -31.18
CA ILE A 330 8.49 -33.67 -30.11
C ILE A 330 9.22 -34.84 -30.79
N GLN A 331 10.53 -34.89 -30.66
CA GLN A 331 11.35 -36.02 -31.09
C GLN A 331 11.77 -36.81 -29.85
N LYS A 332 11.58 -38.13 -29.88
CA LYS A 332 12.11 -39.05 -28.87
C LYS A 332 13.49 -39.50 -29.37
N GLU A 333 14.54 -39.02 -28.72
CA GLU A 333 15.90 -39.52 -28.96
C GLU A 333 16.18 -40.59 -27.90
N MET A 334 16.55 -41.81 -28.34
CA MET A 334 17.11 -42.81 -27.42
C MET A 334 18.55 -42.41 -27.13
N VAL A 335 18.79 -41.95 -25.90
CA VAL A 335 20.15 -41.63 -25.43
C VAL A 335 20.67 -42.86 -24.70
N GLU A 336 21.70 -43.51 -25.25
CA GLU A 336 22.46 -44.52 -24.53
C GLU A 336 23.10 -43.85 -23.30
N LYS A 337 22.74 -44.32 -22.11
CA LYS A 337 23.26 -43.81 -20.85
C LYS A 337 24.04 -44.93 -20.17
N GLU A 338 25.33 -44.74 -20.01
CA GLU A 338 26.16 -45.58 -19.16
C GLU A 338 25.78 -45.33 -17.69
N THR A 339 25.35 -46.37 -17.00
CA THR A 339 25.13 -46.34 -15.55
C THR A 339 26.19 -47.18 -14.87
N ALA A 340 27.02 -46.55 -14.04
CA ALA A 340 27.88 -47.27 -13.11
C ALA A 340 27.00 -47.83 -11.98
N THR A 341 26.87 -49.16 -11.93
CA THR A 341 26.27 -49.89 -10.81
C THR A 341 27.40 -50.36 -9.89
N LEU A 342 27.24 -50.11 -8.58
CA LEU A 342 28.11 -50.67 -7.53
C LEU A 342 27.69 -52.09 -7.17
#